data_AF-A0A0A0JU94-F1
#
_entry.id   AF-A0A0A0JU94-F1
#
_cell.length_a   1.000
_cell.length_b   1.000
_cell.length_c   1.000
_cell.angle_alpha   90.00
_cell.angle_beta   90.00
_cell.angle_gamma   90.00
#
_symmetry.space_group_name_H-M   'P 1'
#
loop_
_entity.id
_entity.type
_entity.pdbx_description
1 polymer ?
#
loop_
_entity_poly.entity_id
_entity_poly.type
_entity_poly.pdbx_seq_one_letter_code
_entity_poly.pdbx_strand_id
1 'polypeptide(L)'
;MAHPAVPAAHPTYGQHLVPAPPTHVVPTRPPVHQVGKVRSTGTCVLLMVLTLGFYSLFWYHGTHSEMQRHRGSGVGGGVALLLGFFLPFTLLFITPSEVGGLYTARGQQSPVSAATGCWILLPFVGGIVWFVKTNGALNDYWRSVGAS
;
A
#
# COMPACT_ATOMS: atom_id res chain seq x y z
N MET A 1 -26.99 77.89 -0.46
CA MET A 1 -27.31 76.50 -0.86
C MET A 1 -26.46 76.16 -2.08
N ALA A 2 -25.42 75.34 -1.93
CA ALA A 2 -24.56 74.92 -3.02
C ALA A 2 -24.88 73.45 -3.37
N HIS A 3 -25.24 73.19 -4.63
CA HIS A 3 -25.46 71.85 -5.17
C HIS A 3 -24.11 71.13 -5.38
N PRO A 4 -23.96 69.83 -5.04
CA PRO A 4 -22.80 69.06 -5.44
C PRO A 4 -22.92 68.63 -6.91
N ALA A 5 -21.80 68.69 -7.65
CA ALA A 5 -21.70 68.25 -9.03
C ALA A 5 -21.68 66.71 -9.12
N VAL A 6 -22.45 66.16 -10.07
CA VAL A 6 -22.46 64.72 -10.40
C VAL A 6 -21.28 64.41 -11.35
N PRO A 7 -20.41 63.44 -11.07
CA PRO A 7 -19.35 63.04 -11.99
C PRO A 7 -19.92 62.25 -13.18
N ALA A 8 -19.45 62.58 -14.39
CA ALA A 8 -19.85 61.94 -15.63
C ALA A 8 -19.33 60.49 -15.73
N ALA A 9 -20.19 59.56 -16.15
CA ALA A 9 -19.83 58.17 -16.41
C ALA A 9 -19.03 58.04 -17.72
N HIS A 10 -17.88 57.38 -17.66
CA HIS A 10 -17.08 57.03 -18.84
C HIS A 10 -17.68 55.79 -19.55
N PRO A 11 -17.82 55.78 -20.88
CA PRO A 11 -18.27 54.59 -21.61
C PRO A 11 -17.15 53.53 -21.65
N THR A 12 -17.44 52.34 -21.12
CA THR A 12 -16.58 51.15 -21.24
C THR A 12 -16.66 50.60 -22.67
N TYR A 13 -15.59 50.75 -23.45
CA TYR A 13 -15.46 50.13 -24.77
C TYR A 13 -15.43 48.60 -24.64
N GLY A 14 -16.16 47.93 -25.54
CA GLY A 14 -16.46 46.50 -25.48
C GLY A 14 -15.24 45.58 -25.44
N GLN A 15 -15.20 44.70 -24.44
CA GLN A 15 -14.31 43.55 -24.38
C GLN A 15 -14.72 42.54 -25.46
N HIS A 16 -13.86 42.34 -26.46
CA HIS A 16 -14.02 41.27 -27.43
C HIS A 16 -13.74 39.92 -26.75
N LEU A 17 -14.77 39.12 -26.52
CA LEU A 17 -14.66 37.81 -25.88
C LEU A 17 -13.89 36.85 -26.81
N VAL A 18 -12.63 36.57 -26.48
CA VAL A 18 -11.85 35.52 -27.15
C VAL A 18 -12.43 34.16 -26.73
N PRO A 19 -12.82 33.28 -27.67
CA PRO A 19 -13.31 31.94 -27.35
C PRO A 19 -12.23 31.13 -26.64
N ALA A 20 -12.58 30.49 -25.52
CA ALA A 20 -11.68 29.61 -24.78
C ALA A 20 -11.24 28.41 -25.65
N PRO A 21 -9.96 28.00 -25.60
CA PRO A 21 -9.48 26.85 -26.35
C PRO A 21 -10.17 25.56 -25.90
N PRO A 22 -10.43 24.61 -26.81
CA PRO A 22 -11.09 23.35 -26.47
C PRO A 22 -10.24 22.57 -25.46
N THR A 23 -10.84 22.26 -24.32
CA THR A 23 -10.24 21.40 -23.29
C THR A 23 -10.16 19.97 -23.81
N HIS A 24 -8.95 19.52 -24.14
CA HIS A 24 -8.69 18.10 -24.34
C HIS A 24 -8.85 17.38 -23.00
N VAL A 25 -10.01 16.75 -22.80
CA VAL A 25 -10.23 15.83 -21.68
C VAL A 25 -9.41 14.57 -21.98
N VAL A 26 -8.20 14.50 -21.43
CA VAL A 26 -7.44 13.25 -21.41
C VAL A 26 -8.21 12.28 -20.53
N PRO A 27 -8.70 11.13 -21.05
CA PRO A 27 -9.33 10.14 -20.21
C PRO A 27 -8.28 9.62 -19.23
N THR A 28 -8.44 9.96 -17.95
CA THR A 28 -7.63 9.42 -16.86
C THR A 28 -7.92 7.92 -16.77
N ARG A 29 -7.00 7.10 -17.26
CA ARG A 29 -7.02 5.65 -17.00
C ARG A 29 -7.06 5.49 -15.47
N PRO A 30 -8.01 4.72 -14.90
CA PRO A 30 -7.99 4.42 -13.48
C PRO A 30 -6.61 3.84 -13.13
N PRO A 31 -5.99 4.25 -12.01
CA PRO A 31 -4.70 3.69 -11.61
C PRO A 31 -4.83 2.17 -11.55
N VAL A 32 -4.05 1.48 -12.37
CA VAL A 32 -3.98 0.01 -12.34
C VAL A 32 -3.34 -0.36 -11.00
N HIS A 33 -4.15 -0.76 -10.03
CA HIS A 33 -3.64 -1.30 -8.77
C HIS A 33 -2.86 -2.57 -9.09
N GLN A 34 -1.53 -2.51 -8.99
CA GLN A 34 -0.68 -3.67 -9.28
C GLN A 34 -0.99 -4.77 -8.27
N VAL A 35 -1.47 -5.91 -8.75
CA VAL A 35 -1.82 -7.06 -7.92
C VAL A 35 -0.55 -7.86 -7.59
N GLY A 36 -0.37 -8.23 -6.33
CA GLY A 36 0.75 -9.04 -5.88
C GLY A 36 0.62 -10.53 -6.19
N LYS A 37 1.61 -11.32 -5.78
CA LYS A 37 1.69 -12.75 -6.09
C LYS A 37 1.18 -13.61 -4.94
N VAL A 38 0.30 -14.56 -5.24
CA VAL A 38 -0.07 -15.63 -4.30
C VAL A 38 1.11 -16.58 -4.13
N ARG A 39 1.49 -16.84 -2.88
CA ARG A 39 2.64 -17.68 -2.54
C ARG A 39 2.19 -18.84 -1.65
N SER A 40 2.44 -20.08 -2.08
CA SER A 40 2.13 -21.28 -1.30
C SER A 40 2.79 -21.20 0.08
N THR A 41 1.96 -21.19 1.14
CA THR A 41 2.44 -21.09 2.53
C THR A 41 3.37 -22.23 2.89
N GLY A 42 3.00 -23.47 2.54
CA GLY A 42 3.82 -24.65 2.81
C GLY A 42 5.16 -24.62 2.07
N THR A 43 5.17 -24.21 0.81
CA THR A 43 6.40 -24.07 0.02
C THR A 43 7.30 -22.98 0.61
N CYS A 44 6.75 -21.83 1.01
CA CYS A 44 7.53 -20.79 1.65
C CYS A 44 8.13 -21.26 2.98
N VAL A 45 7.36 -21.92 3.85
CA VAL A 45 7.88 -22.49 5.10
C VAL A 45 8.99 -23.49 4.84
N LEU A 46 8.80 -24.41 3.88
CA LEU A 46 9.82 -25.37 3.47
C LEU A 46 11.11 -24.65 3.03
N LEU A 47 10.99 -23.63 2.17
CA LEU A 47 12.14 -22.85 1.71
C LEU A 47 12.81 -22.08 2.86
N MET A 48 12.05 -21.55 3.82
CA MET A 48 12.63 -20.93 5.02
C MET A 48 13.50 -21.93 5.79
N VAL A 49 13.02 -23.16 5.98
CA VAL A 49 13.77 -24.19 6.71
C VAL A 49 14.99 -24.63 5.91
N LEU A 50 14.84 -24.95 4.63
CA LEU A 50 15.92 -25.43 3.77
C LEU A 50 17.02 -24.40 3.56
N THR A 51 16.70 -23.11 3.61
CA THR A 51 17.67 -22.02 3.47
C THR A 51 18.16 -21.46 4.81
N LEU A 52 17.87 -22.13 5.93
CA LEU A 52 18.22 -21.65 7.28
C LEU A 52 17.75 -20.21 7.55
N GLY A 53 16.57 -19.86 7.02
CA GLY A 53 15.94 -18.55 7.17
C GLY A 53 16.32 -17.51 6.11
N PHE A 54 17.33 -17.73 5.27
CA PHE A 54 17.74 -16.73 4.26
C PHE A 54 16.64 -16.42 3.22
N TYR A 55 15.78 -17.38 2.91
CA TYR A 55 14.63 -17.15 2.04
C TYR A 55 13.67 -16.05 2.58
N SER A 56 13.71 -15.75 3.89
CA SER A 56 12.87 -14.71 4.50
C SER A 56 13.17 -13.35 3.91
N LEU A 57 14.43 -13.05 3.59
CA LEU A 57 14.85 -11.81 2.96
C LEU A 57 14.19 -11.62 1.59
N PHE A 58 14.17 -12.68 0.77
CA PHE A 58 13.50 -12.65 -0.53
C PHE A 58 11.98 -12.44 -0.38
N TRP A 59 11.38 -13.17 0.56
CA TRP A 59 9.95 -13.05 0.83
C TRP A 59 9.58 -11.64 1.31
N TYR A 60 10.32 -11.08 2.28
CA TYR A 60 10.12 -9.72 2.79
C TYR A 60 10.25 -8.68 1.69
N HIS A 61 11.32 -8.74 0.90
CA HIS A 61 11.51 -7.81 -0.22
C HIS A 61 10.33 -7.87 -1.21
N GLY A 62 9.92 -9.09 -1.60
CA GLY A 62 8.84 -9.30 -2.56
C GLY A 62 7.49 -8.82 -2.06
N THR A 63 7.05 -9.25 -0.88
CA THR A 63 5.74 -8.88 -0.33
C THR A 63 5.65 -7.38 -0.06
N HIS A 64 6.67 -6.76 0.54
CA HIS A 64 6.66 -5.32 0.78
C HIS A 64 6.71 -4.49 -0.51
N SER A 65 7.44 -4.93 -1.53
CA SER A 65 7.40 -4.27 -2.85
C SER A 65 6.00 -4.30 -3.45
N GLU A 66 5.32 -5.45 -3.39
CA GLU A 66 3.98 -5.63 -3.93
C GLU A 66 2.95 -4.80 -3.15
N MET A 67 2.97 -4.84 -1.82
CA MET A 67 2.07 -4.06 -0.97
C MET A 67 2.25 -2.55 -1.20
N GLN A 68 3.51 -2.08 -1.25
CA GLN A 68 3.79 -0.67 -1.51
C GLN A 68 3.33 -0.23 -2.90
N ARG A 69 3.56 -1.04 -3.95
CA ARG A 69 3.09 -0.73 -5.31
C ARG A 69 1.57 -0.76 -5.42
N HIS A 70 0.91 -1.64 -4.67
CA HIS A 70 -0.54 -1.76 -4.66
C HIS A 70 -1.24 -0.60 -3.93
N ARG A 71 -0.69 -0.17 -2.79
CA ARG A 71 -1.25 0.88 -1.94
C ARG A 71 -0.74 2.29 -2.29
N GLY A 72 0.43 2.39 -2.92
CA GLY A 72 1.14 3.65 -3.15
C GLY A 72 1.85 4.21 -1.91
N SER A 73 1.81 3.51 -0.77
CA SER A 73 2.42 3.93 0.50
C SER A 73 2.80 2.72 1.36
N GLY A 74 3.62 2.92 2.39
CA GLY A 74 4.10 1.86 3.30
C GLY A 74 5.55 1.46 3.10
N VAL A 75 5.99 0.49 3.90
CA VAL A 75 7.35 -0.05 3.84
C VAL A 75 7.55 -0.80 2.52
N GLY A 76 8.45 -0.27 1.69
CA GLY A 76 8.82 -0.88 0.40
C GLY A 76 9.81 -2.03 0.54
N GLY A 77 9.97 -2.81 -0.52
CA GLY A 77 10.81 -4.02 -0.50
C GLY A 77 12.28 -3.79 -0.15
N GLY A 78 12.89 -2.72 -0.66
CA GLY A 78 14.29 -2.40 -0.33
C GLY A 78 14.48 -2.07 1.15
N VAL A 79 13.56 -1.29 1.73
CA VAL A 79 13.58 -0.99 3.17
C VAL A 79 13.33 -2.25 3.99
N ALA A 80 12.37 -3.08 3.59
CA ALA A 80 12.10 -4.36 4.22
C ALA A 80 13.29 -5.31 4.14
N LEU A 81 14.05 -5.32 3.03
CA LEU A 81 15.25 -6.14 2.90
C LEU A 81 16.34 -5.72 3.89
N LEU A 82 16.58 -4.40 4.01
CA LEU A 82 17.55 -3.85 4.97
C LEU A 82 17.13 -4.15 6.42
N LEU A 83 15.85 -3.94 6.76
CA LEU A 83 15.32 -4.30 8.06
C LEU A 83 15.39 -5.81 8.30
N GLY A 84 15.13 -6.64 7.31
CA GLY A 84 15.19 -8.09 7.43
C GLY A 84 16.60 -8.60 7.70
N PHE A 85 17.61 -7.91 7.18
CA PHE A 85 19.01 -8.26 7.41
C PHE A 85 19.52 -7.79 8.77
N PHE A 86 19.26 -6.53 9.15
CA PHE A 86 19.85 -5.93 10.35
C PHE A 86 18.94 -5.96 11.59
N LEU A 87 17.62 -5.90 11.40
CA LEU A 87 16.61 -5.85 12.47
C LEU A 87 15.43 -6.80 12.17
N PRO A 88 15.65 -8.10 11.93
CA PRO A 88 14.61 -9.03 11.49
C PRO A 88 13.41 -9.09 12.44
N PHE A 89 13.64 -8.85 13.74
CA PHE A 89 12.60 -8.82 14.75
C PHE A 89 11.54 -7.72 14.51
N THR A 90 11.90 -6.62 13.84
CA THR A 90 10.94 -5.54 13.54
C THR A 90 9.90 -5.97 12.52
N LEU A 91 10.29 -6.79 11.54
CA LEU A 91 9.40 -7.27 10.48
C LEU A 91 8.36 -8.27 10.99
N LEU A 92 8.61 -8.92 12.13
CA LEU A 92 7.60 -9.74 12.80
C LEU A 92 6.35 -8.93 13.17
N PHE A 93 6.49 -7.63 13.42
CA PHE A 93 5.37 -6.75 13.77
C PHE A 93 4.92 -5.92 12.57
N ILE A 94 5.87 -5.43 11.76
CA ILE A 94 5.58 -4.56 10.62
C ILE A 94 4.87 -5.32 9.50
N THR A 95 5.29 -6.53 9.16
CA THR A 95 4.68 -7.24 8.03
C THR A 95 3.19 -7.55 8.25
N PRO A 96 2.74 -8.15 9.37
CA PRO A 96 1.31 -8.36 9.59
C PRO A 96 0.53 -7.05 9.79
N SER A 97 1.14 -5.97 10.27
CA SER A 97 0.47 -4.67 10.35
C SER A 97 0.25 -4.05 8.97
N GLU A 98 1.22 -4.17 8.06
CA GLU A 98 1.09 -3.74 6.65
C GLU A 98 0.03 -4.56 5.90
N VAL A 99 0.03 -5.88 6.08
CA VAL A 99 -1.03 -6.75 5.53
C VAL A 99 -2.39 -6.33 6.06
N GLY A 100 -2.51 -6.10 7.37
CA GLY A 100 -3.75 -5.62 7.96
C GLY A 100 -4.21 -4.26 7.41
N GLY A 101 -3.25 -3.36 7.16
CA GLY A 101 -3.47 -2.08 6.51
C GLY A 101 -4.11 -2.19 5.13
N LEU A 102 -3.85 -3.27 4.38
CA LEU A 102 -4.49 -3.52 3.09
C LEU A 102 -6.00 -3.77 3.22
N TYR A 103 -6.40 -4.52 4.25
CA TYR A 103 -7.80 -4.81 4.54
C TYR A 103 -8.53 -3.55 5.02
N THR A 104 -7.94 -2.83 5.99
CA THR A 104 -8.56 -1.62 6.55
C THR A 104 -8.70 -0.51 5.51
N ALA A 105 -7.76 -0.37 4.58
CA ALA A 105 -7.85 0.56 3.46
C ALA A 105 -9.06 0.29 2.54
N ARG A 106 -9.60 -0.93 2.55
CA ARG A 106 -10.82 -1.32 1.83
C ARG A 106 -12.07 -1.37 2.72
N GLY A 107 -11.98 -0.86 3.96
CA GLY A 107 -13.07 -0.92 4.93
C GLY A 107 -13.36 -2.34 5.47
N GLN A 108 -12.41 -3.26 5.31
CA GLN A 108 -12.56 -4.64 5.77
C GLN A 108 -11.95 -4.84 7.17
N GLN A 109 -12.47 -5.82 7.91
CA GLN A 109 -11.86 -6.23 9.17
C GLN A 109 -10.47 -6.84 8.90
N SER A 110 -9.48 -6.38 9.67
CA SER A 110 -8.11 -6.87 9.56
C SER A 110 -7.96 -8.25 10.19
N PRO A 111 -7.58 -9.31 9.45
CA PRO A 111 -7.39 -10.65 10.00
C PRO A 111 -6.08 -10.79 10.80
N VAL A 112 -5.12 -9.88 10.57
CA VAL A 112 -3.82 -9.82 11.24
C VAL A 112 -3.49 -8.39 11.63
N SER A 113 -2.62 -8.21 12.62
CA SER A 113 -2.16 -6.89 13.07
C SER A 113 -0.72 -6.98 13.60
N ALA A 114 -0.16 -5.87 14.08
CA ALA A 114 1.15 -5.88 14.73
C ALA A 114 1.21 -6.91 15.88
N ALA A 115 0.11 -7.11 16.63
CA ALA A 115 0.04 -8.09 17.70
C ALA A 115 0.21 -9.54 17.23
N THR A 116 0.01 -9.83 15.94
CA THR A 116 0.37 -11.14 15.35
C THR A 116 1.85 -11.44 15.58
N GLY A 117 2.73 -10.45 15.61
CA GLY A 117 4.16 -10.61 15.92
C GLY A 117 4.44 -11.28 17.25
N CYS A 118 3.55 -11.16 18.24
CA CYS A 118 3.71 -11.76 19.57
C CYS A 118 3.72 -13.30 19.55
N TRP A 119 3.29 -13.94 18.46
CA TRP A 119 3.43 -15.39 18.31
C TRP A 119 4.89 -15.86 18.45
N ILE A 120 5.88 -15.01 18.17
CA ILE A 120 7.30 -15.36 18.30
C ILE A 120 7.72 -15.76 19.73
N LEU A 121 6.93 -15.38 20.75
CA LEU A 121 7.16 -15.79 22.14
C LEU A 121 7.03 -17.31 22.35
N LEU A 122 6.38 -18.02 21.42
CA LEU A 122 6.34 -19.48 21.37
C LEU A 122 7.38 -19.97 20.36
N PRO A 123 8.55 -20.50 20.79
CA PRO A 123 9.59 -20.89 19.86
C PRO A 123 9.13 -22.00 18.91
N PHE A 124 9.64 -21.97 17.67
CA PHE A 124 9.28 -22.83 16.53
C PHE A 124 7.81 -22.77 16.09
N VAL A 125 6.88 -23.19 16.95
CA VAL A 125 5.44 -23.21 16.65
C VAL A 125 4.92 -21.81 16.39
N GLY A 126 5.33 -20.84 17.19
CA GLY A 126 4.93 -19.45 17.03
C GLY A 126 5.41 -18.83 15.74
N GLY A 127 6.62 -19.15 15.28
CA GLY A 127 7.12 -18.71 13.97
C GLY A 127 6.28 -19.26 12.82
N ILE A 128 5.88 -20.53 12.90
CA ILE A 128 4.99 -21.16 11.90
C ILE A 128 3.61 -20.50 11.93
N VAL A 129 2.99 -20.36 13.11
CA VAL A 129 1.67 -19.74 13.24
C VAL A 129 1.69 -18.30 12.73
N TRP A 130 2.71 -17.53 13.10
CA TRP A 130 2.92 -16.17 12.62
C TRP A 130 2.93 -16.12 11.08
N PHE A 131 3.74 -16.98 10.46
CA PHE A 131 3.89 -17.00 9.02
C PHE A 131 2.59 -17.44 8.32
N VAL A 132 1.94 -18.49 8.82
CA VAL A 132 0.68 -18.99 8.26
C VAL A 132 -0.41 -17.92 8.30
N LYS A 133 -0.56 -17.22 9.42
CA LYS A 133 -1.57 -16.15 9.54
C LYS A 133 -1.26 -14.98 8.61
N THR A 134 0.00 -14.55 8.58
CA THR A 134 0.42 -13.37 7.80
C THR A 134 0.38 -13.65 6.29
N ASN A 135 1.00 -14.74 5.83
CA ASN A 135 1.02 -15.12 4.42
C ASN A 135 -0.37 -15.60 3.94
N GLY A 136 -1.14 -16.26 4.82
CA GLY A 136 -2.53 -16.63 4.55
C GLY A 136 -3.39 -15.40 4.27
N ALA A 137 -3.41 -14.44 5.20
CA ALA A 137 -4.12 -13.17 5.01
C ALA A 137 -3.65 -12.42 3.77
N LEU A 138 -2.33 -12.33 3.53
CA LEU A 138 -1.83 -11.65 2.34
C LEU A 138 -2.25 -12.34 1.04
N ASN A 139 -2.22 -13.67 1.00
CA ASN A 139 -2.68 -14.43 -0.17
C ASN A 139 -4.18 -14.28 -0.40
N ASP A 140 -4.99 -14.33 0.66
CA ASP A 140 -6.44 -14.16 0.55
C ASP A 140 -6.79 -12.75 0.09
N TYR A 141 -6.05 -11.74 0.57
CA TYR A 141 -6.13 -10.39 0.05
C TYR A 141 -5.83 -10.36 -1.46
N TRP A 142 -4.71 -10.94 -1.89
CA TRP A 142 -4.34 -10.96 -3.31
C TRP A 142 -5.39 -11.66 -4.18
N ARG A 143 -5.92 -12.80 -3.73
CA ARG A 143 -7.02 -13.50 -4.42
C ARG A 143 -8.27 -12.62 -4.53
N SER A 144 -8.59 -11.87 -3.46
CA SER A 144 -9.75 -10.98 -3.45
C SER A 144 -9.64 -9.80 -4.44
N VAL A 145 -8.44 -9.50 -4.94
CA VAL A 145 -8.19 -8.48 -5.97
C VAL A 145 -7.79 -9.08 -7.33
N GLY A 146 -7.98 -10.39 -7.51
CA GLY A 146 -7.81 -11.07 -8.80
C GLY A 146 -6.48 -11.78 -9.04
N ALA A 147 -5.65 -11.99 -8.01
CA ALA A 147 -4.49 -12.87 -8.12
C ALA A 147 -4.90 -14.35 -8.18
N SER A 148 -4.11 -15.17 -8.86
CA SER A 148 -4.22 -16.64 -8.90
C SER A 148 -2.91 -17.32 -8.54
#